data_AF-A7HYD5-F1
#
_entry.id   AF-A7HYD5-F1
#
_cell.length_a   1.000
_cell.length_b   1.000
_cell.length_c   1.000
_cell.angle_alpha   90.00
_cell.angle_beta   90.00
_cell.angle_gamma   90.00
#
_symmetry.space_group_name_H-M   'P 1'
#
loop_
_entity.id
_entity.type
_entity.pdbx_description
1 polymer ?
#
loop_
_entity_poly.entity_id
_entity_poly.type
_entity_poly.pdbx_seq_one_letter_code
_entity_poly.pdbx_strand_id
1 'polypeptide(L)'
;MEAVSHFYTADMAGLPRRVNRHRRSQYPLLVYWKDQIPERAGRHGAHRTPIMLDGERVLMDQNGQAARRAILVLGMHRSGTSALTGVLSALGVTAPNTLIRGNEWNRRGYWESAKLYHFHENLLAAAGSEWNDWSQFDSTWSSGAAAEPFSIKLARIVEDEFGSALLFAVKDPRMCRFLPLWLQTLKSLGVQTSVILSLREPMEVAISLRRRDGMSLNEGLLLWLRHTLDAEFSSRGLNRSFVYYDALLADWRSVVRQIGAELTIPFSRLTEDAEKDLNEFVSKELKNNTATLNEADVPTPLLRWVEKSHYAFQGLARKTGSEEIFLRTLDEVRNEFDQYCRIFSETSKRRRLSIQKNDPEKSYLGRKIERSLKGLMGEKLNHARRVWGIKTLLVCEPILKKEYAENLRRRLDRIEIRHRFKL
;
A
#
# COMPACT_ATOMS: atom_id res chain seq x y z
N MET A 1 -35.33 62.27 -3.16
CA MET A 1 -35.09 62.38 -1.71
C MET A 1 -33.71 61.79 -1.48
N GLU A 2 -32.69 62.63 -1.65
CA GLU A 2 -31.79 63.17 -0.60
C GLU A 2 -30.58 62.23 -0.41
N ALA A 3 -29.34 62.65 -0.24
CA ALA A 3 -28.58 63.90 -0.37
C ALA A 3 -27.10 63.44 -0.34
N VAL A 4 -26.23 63.85 -1.28
CA VAL A 4 -25.22 64.94 -1.16
C VAL A 4 -24.10 64.69 -0.13
N SER A 5 -22.85 64.99 -0.57
CA SER A 5 -21.65 65.44 0.19
C SER A 5 -20.57 64.38 0.52
N HIS A 6 -19.24 64.56 0.36
CA HIS A 6 -18.31 65.62 -0.12
C HIS A 6 -16.93 64.95 -0.41
N PHE A 7 -16.24 65.26 -1.52
CA PHE A 7 -15.03 66.12 -1.66
C PHE A 7 -13.81 65.85 -0.72
N TYR A 8 -12.64 65.49 -1.28
CA TYR A 8 -11.52 66.43 -1.55
C TYR A 8 -10.36 65.78 -2.35
N THR A 9 -9.79 66.56 -3.26
CA THR A 9 -8.67 66.32 -4.18
C THR A 9 -7.38 67.01 -3.71
N ALA A 10 -6.27 66.78 -4.45
CA ALA A 10 -5.08 67.66 -4.64
C ALA A 10 -3.92 67.49 -3.63
N ASP A 11 -2.61 67.57 -3.96
CA ASP A 11 -1.85 67.56 -5.23
C ASP A 11 -0.33 67.53 -4.91
N MET A 12 0.48 67.23 -5.93
CA MET A 12 1.82 67.77 -6.26
C MET A 12 3.10 67.55 -5.39
N ALA A 13 4.05 66.89 -6.07
CA ALA A 13 5.40 67.37 -6.46
C ALA A 13 6.59 67.35 -5.47
N GLY A 14 7.70 66.73 -5.92
CA GLY A 14 9.04 66.91 -5.36
C GLY A 14 10.10 65.93 -5.88
N LEU A 15 10.67 66.18 -7.07
CA LEU A 15 11.96 65.62 -7.55
C LEU A 15 13.07 66.68 -7.31
N PRO A 16 14.36 66.33 -7.07
CA PRO A 16 15.25 65.93 -8.18
C PRO A 16 16.49 65.02 -7.88
N ARG A 17 16.84 64.22 -8.91
CA ARG A 17 18.16 63.86 -9.51
C ARG A 17 19.44 63.69 -8.63
N ARG A 18 20.08 62.51 -8.69
CA ARG A 18 21.35 62.24 -9.44
C ARG A 18 21.84 60.77 -9.37
N VAL A 19 21.92 60.16 -10.56
CA VAL A 19 22.86 59.18 -11.15
C VAL A 19 23.97 58.56 -10.25
N ASN A 20 24.04 57.22 -10.14
CA ASN A 20 25.18 56.44 -10.67
C ASN A 20 24.91 54.92 -10.85
N ARG A 21 25.68 54.35 -11.78
CA ARG A 21 25.52 53.05 -12.47
C ARG A 21 25.86 51.79 -11.64
N HIS A 22 25.23 50.69 -12.10
CA HIS A 22 25.65 49.28 -12.06
C HIS A 22 25.52 48.49 -10.75
N ARG A 23 24.54 47.57 -10.70
CA ARG A 23 24.78 46.11 -10.77
C ARG A 23 23.46 45.34 -10.90
N ARG A 24 23.46 44.34 -11.78
CA ARG A 24 22.40 43.34 -11.99
C ARG A 24 22.21 42.48 -10.75
N SER A 25 20.96 42.22 -10.36
CA SER A 25 20.49 40.93 -9.88
C SER A 25 18.96 40.94 -9.81
N GLN A 26 18.34 40.03 -10.55
CA GLN A 26 16.89 39.92 -10.77
C GLN A 26 16.22 39.19 -9.60
N TYR A 27 15.19 39.82 -9.01
CA TYR A 27 13.98 39.16 -8.51
C TYR A 27 12.82 40.17 -8.58
N PRO A 28 11.66 39.75 -9.11
CA PRO A 28 10.41 40.02 -8.38
C PRO A 28 9.53 38.75 -8.37
N LEU A 29 9.07 38.30 -7.20
CA LEU A 29 7.88 38.76 -6.44
C LEU A 29 6.54 38.43 -7.13
N LEU A 30 5.82 37.57 -6.39
CA LEU A 30 4.41 37.20 -6.41
C LEU A 30 3.48 38.03 -7.31
N VAL A 31 2.75 37.32 -8.19
CA VAL A 31 1.47 37.77 -8.73
C VAL A 31 0.40 36.69 -8.46
N TYR A 32 -0.69 37.17 -7.87
CA TYR A 32 -1.98 36.56 -7.58
C TYR A 32 -2.44 35.45 -8.55
N TRP A 33 -2.87 34.30 -7.99
CA TRP A 33 -3.75 33.35 -8.66
C TRP A 33 -5.15 33.46 -8.05
N LYS A 34 -6.05 34.15 -8.77
CA LYS A 34 -7.49 34.05 -8.60
C LYS A 34 -8.12 34.03 -9.99
N ASP A 35 -9.05 33.10 -10.17
CA ASP A 35 -10.03 32.99 -11.25
C ASP A 35 -9.51 32.74 -12.67
N GLN A 36 -9.44 31.46 -13.06
CA GLN A 36 -10.01 30.97 -14.34
C GLN A 36 -10.40 29.50 -14.20
N ILE A 37 -11.71 29.24 -14.14
CA ILE A 37 -12.32 27.95 -14.46
C ILE A 37 -12.41 27.89 -15.99
N PRO A 38 -11.81 26.90 -16.68
CA PRO A 38 -12.18 26.62 -18.06
C PRO A 38 -13.31 25.60 -18.07
N GLU A 39 -14.44 26.03 -18.63
CA GLU A 39 -15.54 25.18 -19.07
C GLU A 39 -15.03 24.04 -19.97
N ARG A 40 -15.66 22.86 -19.80
CA ARG A 40 -15.70 21.69 -20.70
C ARG A 40 -14.72 21.72 -21.89
N ALA A 41 -13.50 21.25 -21.66
CA ALA A 41 -12.60 20.83 -22.74
C ALA A 41 -12.95 19.40 -23.17
N GLY A 42 -13.31 19.25 -24.45
CA GLY A 42 -13.69 17.99 -25.08
C GLY A 42 -12.59 16.93 -25.07
N ARG A 43 -13.02 15.68 -25.24
CA ARG A 43 -12.17 14.49 -25.40
C ARG A 43 -11.27 14.61 -26.63
N HIS A 44 -10.05 15.11 -26.47
CA HIS A 44 -8.96 14.90 -27.42
C HIS A 44 -7.78 14.27 -26.68
N GLY A 45 -7.86 12.95 -26.46
CA GLY A 45 -6.67 12.15 -26.20
C GLY A 45 -5.86 12.09 -27.48
N ALA A 46 -4.59 12.50 -27.44
CA ALA A 46 -3.66 12.29 -28.54
C ALA A 46 -3.57 10.78 -28.81
N HIS A 47 -4.26 10.32 -29.86
CA HIS A 47 -4.18 8.94 -30.32
C HIS A 47 -2.76 8.69 -30.85
N ARG A 48 -1.95 7.95 -30.08
CA ARG A 48 -0.65 7.45 -30.55
C ARG A 48 -0.89 6.17 -31.34
N THR A 49 -0.57 6.20 -32.63
CA THR A 49 -0.67 5.05 -33.51
C THR A 49 0.39 4.02 -33.13
N PRO A 50 0.03 2.76 -32.79
CA PRO A 50 1.01 1.72 -32.53
C PRO A 50 1.76 1.35 -33.81
N ILE A 51 3.09 1.20 -33.70
CA ILE A 51 3.95 0.72 -34.78
C ILE A 51 4.44 -0.68 -34.41
N MET A 52 4.53 -1.56 -35.41
CA MET A 52 4.99 -2.94 -35.23
C MET A 52 6.52 -2.96 -35.16
N LEU A 53 7.08 -3.45 -34.06
CA LEU A 53 8.50 -3.82 -33.93
C LEU A 53 8.56 -5.29 -33.53
N ASP A 54 9.27 -6.11 -34.31
CA ASP A 54 9.45 -7.56 -34.07
C ASP A 54 8.14 -8.35 -33.82
N GLY A 55 7.05 -7.96 -34.49
CA GLY A 55 5.75 -8.61 -34.35
C GLY A 55 4.93 -8.16 -33.11
N GLU A 56 5.46 -7.27 -32.28
CA GLU A 56 4.76 -6.69 -31.13
C GLU A 56 4.32 -5.24 -31.38
N ARG A 57 3.13 -4.87 -30.88
CA ARG A 57 2.65 -3.47 -30.91
C ARG A 57 3.36 -2.69 -29.83
N VAL A 58 4.31 -1.83 -30.22
CA VAL A 58 5.01 -0.93 -29.30
C VAL A 58 4.41 0.46 -29.40
N LEU A 59 3.95 1.00 -28.28
CA LEU A 59 3.57 2.41 -28.19
C LEU A 59 4.85 3.23 -28.12
N MET A 60 4.99 4.24 -28.97
CA MET A 60 6.12 5.16 -28.91
C MET A 60 5.87 6.26 -27.87
N ASP A 61 6.93 6.69 -27.20
CA ASP A 61 6.93 7.89 -26.39
C ASP A 61 7.02 9.14 -27.28
N GLN A 62 7.04 10.32 -26.67
CA GLN A 62 7.07 11.60 -27.38
C GLN A 62 8.44 11.91 -28.04
N ASN A 63 9.44 11.06 -27.80
CA ASN A 63 10.78 11.14 -28.35
C ASN A 63 11.06 10.01 -29.37
N GLY A 64 10.05 9.20 -29.73
CA GLY A 64 10.20 8.10 -30.68
C GLY A 64 10.84 6.82 -30.10
N GLN A 65 10.97 6.72 -28.78
CA GLN A 65 11.42 5.48 -28.11
C GLN A 65 10.24 4.60 -27.71
N ALA A 66 10.47 3.32 -27.52
CA ALA A 66 9.46 2.41 -26.97
C ALA A 66 9.01 2.87 -25.57
N ALA A 67 7.74 3.24 -25.43
CA ALA A 67 7.18 3.77 -24.20
C ALA A 67 7.14 2.68 -23.12
N ARG A 68 7.87 2.92 -22.02
CA ARG A 68 7.87 2.04 -20.85
C ARG A 68 6.55 2.14 -20.10
N ARG A 69 6.09 1.02 -19.54
CA ARG A 69 4.90 0.94 -18.70
C ARG A 69 5.16 0.15 -17.42
N ALA A 70 4.75 0.73 -16.30
CA ALA A 70 4.70 0.09 -14.99
C ALA A 70 3.28 -0.37 -14.67
N ILE A 71 3.12 -1.63 -14.28
CA ILE A 71 1.92 -2.16 -13.65
C ILE A 71 2.12 -2.11 -12.14
N LEU A 72 1.38 -1.27 -11.45
CA LEU A 72 1.40 -1.19 -9.99
C LEU A 72 0.34 -2.16 -9.42
N VAL A 73 0.81 -3.23 -8.79
CA VAL A 73 -0.06 -4.20 -8.11
C VAL A 73 -0.29 -3.71 -6.68
N LEU A 74 -1.46 -3.14 -6.44
CA LEU A 74 -1.84 -2.55 -5.16
C LEU A 74 -2.82 -3.45 -4.43
N GLY A 75 -2.76 -3.45 -3.11
CA GLY A 75 -3.68 -4.19 -2.27
C GLY A 75 -3.09 -4.44 -0.88
N MET A 76 -3.96 -4.62 0.10
CA MET A 76 -3.54 -5.00 1.44
C MET A 76 -2.73 -6.32 1.41
N HIS A 77 -1.82 -6.50 2.36
CA HIS A 77 -1.20 -7.79 2.59
C HIS A 77 -2.28 -8.88 2.66
N ARG A 78 -1.97 -10.08 2.17
CA ARG A 78 -2.88 -11.25 2.18
C ARG A 78 -4.09 -11.14 1.22
N SER A 79 -4.16 -10.09 0.39
CA SER A 79 -5.16 -9.92 -0.67
C SER A 79 -4.77 -10.52 -2.03
N GLY A 80 -3.86 -11.50 -2.07
CA GLY A 80 -3.48 -12.15 -3.33
C GLY A 80 -2.48 -11.40 -4.22
N THR A 81 -1.90 -10.29 -3.74
CA THR A 81 -0.95 -9.47 -4.53
C THR A 81 0.26 -10.23 -5.04
N SER A 82 0.76 -11.20 -4.26
CA SER A 82 1.91 -12.04 -4.68
C SER A 82 1.51 -13.05 -5.74
N ALA A 83 0.33 -13.68 -5.61
CA ALA A 83 -0.20 -14.62 -6.59
C ALA A 83 -0.38 -13.93 -7.95
N LEU A 84 -1.04 -12.77 -7.93
CA LEU A 84 -1.27 -11.95 -9.11
C LEU A 84 0.05 -11.50 -9.76
N THR A 85 1.03 -11.06 -8.98
CA THR A 85 2.33 -10.65 -9.53
C THR A 85 3.09 -11.82 -10.13
N GLY A 86 3.01 -13.02 -9.53
CA GLY A 86 3.59 -14.24 -10.11
C GLY A 86 2.94 -14.61 -11.44
N VAL A 87 1.61 -14.49 -11.55
CA VAL A 87 0.89 -14.68 -12.81
C VAL A 87 1.36 -13.69 -13.88
N LEU A 88 1.44 -12.40 -13.56
CA LEU A 88 1.95 -11.38 -14.48
C LEU A 88 3.39 -11.68 -14.93
N SER A 89 4.24 -12.13 -14.01
CA SER A 89 5.64 -12.45 -14.34
C SER A 89 5.75 -13.62 -15.31
N ALA A 90 4.94 -14.66 -15.14
CA ALA A 90 4.91 -15.78 -16.08
C ALA A 90 4.43 -15.37 -17.48
N LEU A 91 3.59 -14.33 -17.57
CA LEU A 91 3.12 -13.74 -18.83
C LEU A 91 4.12 -12.78 -19.49
N GLY A 92 5.36 -12.74 -18.99
CA GLY A 92 6.43 -11.91 -19.55
C GLY A 92 6.49 -10.49 -19.01
N VAL A 93 5.71 -10.14 -17.98
CA VAL A 93 5.90 -8.86 -17.28
C VAL A 93 7.17 -8.94 -16.44
N THR A 94 8.07 -7.97 -16.61
CA THR A 94 9.37 -7.99 -15.92
C THR A 94 9.18 -7.84 -14.40
N ALA A 95 9.74 -8.80 -13.65
CA ALA A 95 9.84 -8.76 -12.19
C ALA A 95 11.09 -7.97 -11.75
N PRO A 96 11.15 -7.48 -10.50
CA PRO A 96 12.32 -6.75 -10.02
C PRO A 96 13.57 -7.64 -9.94
N ASN A 97 14.75 -7.05 -10.18
CA ASN A 97 16.04 -7.73 -10.09
C ASN A 97 16.33 -8.35 -8.72
N THR A 98 15.88 -7.73 -7.62
CA THR A 98 16.14 -8.22 -6.26
C THR A 98 14.90 -8.72 -5.55
N LEU A 99 14.48 -9.95 -5.85
CA LEU A 99 13.29 -10.55 -5.22
C LEU A 99 13.49 -10.94 -3.74
N ILE A 100 12.54 -10.55 -2.89
CA ILE A 100 12.43 -11.09 -1.53
C ILE A 100 12.07 -12.57 -1.58
N ARG A 101 12.93 -13.40 -0.99
CA ARG A 101 12.76 -14.86 -0.91
C ARG A 101 11.50 -15.24 -0.13
N GLY A 102 10.90 -16.36 -0.51
CA GLY A 102 9.76 -16.94 0.20
C GLY A 102 10.13 -17.43 1.60
N ASN A 103 9.14 -17.50 2.48
CA ASN A 103 9.25 -18.03 3.84
C ASN A 103 8.00 -18.87 4.20
N GLU A 104 7.82 -19.24 5.47
CA GLU A 104 6.66 -20.06 5.89
C GLU A 104 5.29 -19.42 5.60
N TRP A 105 5.22 -18.09 5.49
CA TRP A 105 3.98 -17.33 5.25
C TRP A 105 3.68 -17.10 3.77
N ASN A 106 4.69 -17.25 2.91
CA ASN A 106 4.59 -17.25 1.46
C ASN A 106 5.77 -18.01 0.85
N ARG A 107 5.61 -19.32 0.70
CA ARG A 107 6.70 -20.22 0.27
C ARG A 107 7.16 -19.97 -1.17
N ARG A 108 6.30 -19.40 -2.02
CA ARG A 108 6.57 -19.17 -3.45
C ARG A 108 7.25 -17.83 -3.72
N GLY A 109 7.58 -17.08 -2.68
CA GLY A 109 8.20 -15.77 -2.82
C GLY A 109 7.18 -14.65 -2.85
N TYR A 110 7.64 -13.48 -2.41
CA TYR A 110 6.77 -12.32 -2.28
C TYR A 110 6.59 -11.58 -3.59
N TRP A 111 7.45 -11.74 -4.59
CA TRP A 111 7.42 -10.90 -5.79
C TRP A 111 7.59 -9.40 -5.47
N GLU A 112 8.22 -9.10 -4.34
CA GLU A 112 8.57 -7.75 -3.87
C GLU A 112 10.05 -7.52 -4.10
N SER A 113 10.43 -6.31 -4.49
CA SER A 113 11.83 -5.90 -4.52
C SER A 113 12.35 -5.67 -3.10
N ALA A 114 13.50 -6.23 -2.77
CA ALA A 114 14.16 -6.01 -1.48
C ALA A 114 14.57 -4.53 -1.31
N LYS A 115 15.04 -3.89 -2.39
CA LYS A 115 15.37 -2.45 -2.36
C LYS A 115 14.14 -1.59 -2.10
N LEU A 116 13.01 -1.88 -2.77
CA LEU A 116 11.76 -1.13 -2.55
C LEU A 116 11.17 -1.37 -1.17
N TYR A 117 11.24 -2.60 -0.66
CA TYR A 117 10.82 -2.91 0.71
C TYR A 117 11.58 -2.06 1.74
N HIS A 118 12.91 -2.03 1.66
CA HIS A 118 13.71 -1.20 2.56
C HIS A 118 13.46 0.30 2.35
N PHE A 119 13.22 0.73 1.11
CA PHE A 119 12.83 2.12 0.84
C PHE A 119 11.50 2.48 1.52
N HIS A 120 10.46 1.65 1.40
CA HIS A 120 9.16 1.92 2.01
C HIS A 120 9.20 1.86 3.54
N GLU A 121 9.96 0.94 4.14
CA GLU A 121 10.15 0.91 5.60
C GLU A 121 10.82 2.21 6.10
N ASN A 122 11.84 2.70 5.39
CA ASN A 122 12.48 3.98 5.72
C ASN A 122 11.53 5.17 5.52
N LEU A 123 10.70 5.14 4.47
CA LEU A 123 9.71 6.18 4.19
C LEU A 123 8.62 6.23 5.27
N LEU A 124 8.14 5.07 5.72
CA LEU A 124 7.22 4.96 6.86
C LEU A 124 7.84 5.54 8.14
N ALA A 125 9.08 5.16 8.45
CA ALA A 125 9.79 5.65 9.62
C ALA A 125 9.98 7.18 9.57
N ALA A 126 10.33 7.74 8.42
CA ALA A 126 10.45 9.17 8.21
C ALA A 126 9.11 9.91 8.38
N ALA A 127 8.00 9.26 8.03
CA ALA A 127 6.65 9.75 8.28
C ALA A 127 6.15 9.52 9.72
N GLY A 128 7.01 9.00 10.62
CA GLY A 128 6.64 8.69 12.01
C GLY A 128 5.61 7.56 12.13
N SER A 129 5.65 6.61 11.19
CA SER A 129 4.67 5.54 11.03
C SER A 129 5.33 4.18 10.81
N GLU A 130 4.51 3.15 10.65
CA GLU A 130 4.91 1.76 10.44
C GLU A 130 3.86 1.06 9.58
N TRP A 131 4.18 -0.12 9.02
CA TRP A 131 3.31 -0.78 8.03
C TRP A 131 1.93 -1.16 8.59
N ASN A 132 1.82 -1.37 9.90
CA ASN A 132 0.61 -1.70 10.63
C ASN A 132 -0.05 -0.48 11.28
N ASP A 133 0.34 0.74 10.89
CA ASP A 133 -0.35 1.96 11.28
C ASP A 133 -1.44 2.30 10.25
N TRP A 134 -2.70 2.23 10.67
CA TRP A 134 -3.86 2.55 9.84
C TRP A 134 -4.24 4.04 9.90
N SER A 135 -3.51 4.86 10.66
CA SER A 135 -3.75 6.31 10.71
C SER A 135 -3.35 7.01 9.40
N GLN A 136 -4.05 8.09 9.06
CA GLN A 136 -3.76 8.88 7.88
C GLN A 136 -2.40 9.59 8.03
N PHE A 137 -1.61 9.67 6.96
CA PHE A 137 -0.44 10.54 6.93
C PHE A 137 -0.86 12.01 6.79
N ASP A 138 -0.03 12.92 7.28
CA ASP A 138 -0.22 14.35 7.03
C ASP A 138 -0.10 14.63 5.52
N SER A 139 -1.16 15.14 4.89
CA SER A 139 -1.23 15.37 3.43
C SER A 139 -0.04 16.13 2.82
N THR A 140 0.70 16.90 3.63
CA THR A 140 1.91 17.61 3.18
C THR A 140 3.08 16.67 2.88
N TRP A 141 3.09 15.44 3.41
CA TRP A 141 4.20 14.47 3.29
C TRP A 141 4.55 14.11 1.84
N SER A 142 3.54 14.02 0.97
CA SER A 142 3.70 13.59 -0.43
C SER A 142 3.93 14.75 -1.40
N SER A 143 4.17 15.96 -0.91
CA SER A 143 4.24 17.16 -1.73
C SER A 143 5.36 18.10 -1.29
N GLY A 144 5.82 18.95 -2.23
CA GLY A 144 6.83 19.97 -1.96
C GLY A 144 8.24 19.42 -1.74
N ALA A 145 9.11 20.27 -1.18
CA ALA A 145 10.54 19.99 -1.02
C ALA A 145 10.84 18.77 -0.13
N ALA A 146 9.94 18.39 0.77
CA ALA A 146 10.12 17.24 1.64
C ALA A 146 10.02 15.89 0.90
N ALA A 147 9.24 15.82 -0.18
CA ALA A 147 9.04 14.60 -0.97
C ALA A 147 10.15 14.39 -2.02
N GLU A 148 10.81 15.45 -2.47
CA GLU A 148 11.80 15.43 -3.55
C GLU A 148 12.97 14.45 -3.33
N PRO A 149 13.62 14.40 -2.15
CA PRO A 149 14.68 13.42 -1.90
C PRO A 149 14.19 11.97 -2.03
N PHE A 150 12.94 11.70 -1.64
CA PHE A 150 12.34 10.37 -1.78
C PHE A 150 12.01 10.05 -3.22
N SER A 151 11.51 11.01 -4.01
CA SER A 151 11.27 10.84 -5.45
C SER A 151 12.56 10.51 -6.20
N ILE A 152 13.65 11.24 -5.93
CA ILE A 152 14.97 11.00 -6.56
C ILE A 152 15.48 9.60 -6.20
N LYS A 153 15.39 9.22 -4.92
CA LYS A 153 15.82 7.90 -4.46
C LYS A 153 14.97 6.79 -5.08
N LEU A 154 13.66 6.98 -5.15
CA LEU A 154 12.74 6.03 -5.75
C LEU A 154 13.02 5.85 -7.25
N ALA A 155 13.26 6.95 -7.97
CA ALA A 155 13.61 6.92 -9.39
C ALA A 155 14.83 6.03 -9.66
N ARG A 156 15.91 6.21 -8.88
CA ARG A 156 17.11 5.38 -8.96
C ARG A 156 16.82 3.91 -8.67
N ILE A 157 15.99 3.61 -7.66
CA ILE A 157 15.64 2.22 -7.35
C ILE A 157 14.83 1.60 -8.51
N VAL A 158 13.92 2.36 -9.14
CA VAL A 158 13.16 1.87 -10.30
C VAL A 158 14.09 1.57 -11.48
N GLU A 159 15.05 2.44 -11.77
CA GLU A 159 16.05 2.18 -12.81
C GLU A 159 16.91 0.96 -12.49
N ASP A 160 17.39 0.84 -11.25
CA ASP A 160 18.19 -0.29 -10.79
C ASP A 160 17.44 -1.63 -10.86
N GLU A 161 16.16 -1.64 -10.48
CA GLU A 161 15.39 -2.88 -10.33
C GLU A 161 14.75 -3.36 -11.62
N PHE A 162 14.51 -2.46 -12.58
CA PHE A 162 13.77 -2.76 -13.82
C PHE A 162 14.52 -2.40 -15.09
N GLY A 163 15.67 -1.71 -15.00
CA GLY A 163 16.53 -1.39 -16.15
C GLY A 163 15.78 -0.75 -17.32
N SER A 164 16.00 -1.28 -18.52
CA SER A 164 15.34 -0.85 -19.76
C SER A 164 14.04 -1.60 -20.07
N ALA A 165 13.45 -2.32 -19.10
CA ALA A 165 12.23 -3.09 -19.34
C ALA A 165 11.10 -2.18 -19.85
N LEU A 166 10.47 -2.60 -20.96
CA LEU A 166 9.34 -1.92 -21.56
C LEU A 166 8.05 -2.13 -20.78
N LEU A 167 7.89 -3.31 -20.16
CA LEU A 167 6.76 -3.64 -19.31
C LEU A 167 7.24 -4.35 -18.05
N PHE A 168 6.96 -3.76 -16.89
CA PHE A 168 7.36 -4.30 -15.60
C PHE A 168 6.26 -4.14 -14.55
N ALA A 169 6.28 -5.03 -13.56
CA ALA A 169 5.35 -5.01 -12.43
C ALA A 169 6.08 -4.57 -11.15
N VAL A 170 5.45 -3.67 -10.41
CA VAL A 170 5.91 -3.27 -9.09
C VAL A 170 4.87 -3.67 -8.06
N LYS A 171 5.31 -4.36 -7.02
CA LYS A 171 4.46 -4.75 -5.90
C LYS A 171 5.17 -4.55 -4.58
N ASP A 172 4.51 -3.84 -3.68
CA ASP A 172 4.69 -3.87 -2.22
C ASP A 172 3.38 -3.32 -1.64
N PRO A 173 2.70 -4.02 -0.71
CA PRO A 173 1.44 -3.53 -0.13
C PRO A 173 1.52 -2.11 0.45
N ARG A 174 2.70 -1.67 0.91
CA ARG A 174 2.93 -0.31 1.43
C ARG A 174 2.77 0.78 0.35
N MET A 175 2.90 0.43 -0.93
CA MET A 175 2.71 1.37 -2.04
C MET A 175 1.32 1.99 -2.04
N CYS A 176 0.31 1.27 -1.55
CA CYS A 176 -1.04 1.81 -1.37
C CYS A 176 -1.03 3.15 -0.61
N ARG A 177 -0.16 3.25 0.39
CA ARG A 177 -0.05 4.42 1.28
C ARG A 177 0.74 5.57 0.66
N PHE A 178 1.55 5.27 -0.36
CA PHE A 178 2.53 6.18 -0.96
C PHE A 178 2.32 6.38 -2.45
N LEU A 179 1.14 6.04 -2.97
CA LEU A 179 0.88 6.04 -4.40
C LEU A 179 1.12 7.40 -5.07
N PRO A 180 0.76 8.57 -4.48
CA PRO A 180 1.08 9.86 -5.09
C PRO A 180 2.57 10.06 -5.40
N LEU A 181 3.47 9.65 -4.50
CA LEU A 181 4.92 9.70 -4.70
C LEU A 181 5.36 8.82 -5.88
N TRP A 182 4.77 7.62 -5.98
CA TRP A 182 5.02 6.70 -7.09
C TRP A 182 4.58 7.29 -8.44
N LEU A 183 3.37 7.87 -8.50
CA LEU A 183 2.85 8.46 -9.73
C LEU A 183 3.71 9.65 -10.18
N GLN A 184 4.12 10.52 -9.26
CA GLN A 184 5.04 11.62 -9.56
C GLN A 184 6.38 11.10 -10.10
N THR A 185 6.94 10.09 -9.45
CA THR A 185 8.24 9.51 -9.82
C THR A 185 8.19 8.86 -11.20
N LEU A 186 7.20 7.99 -11.45
CA LEU A 186 7.05 7.32 -12.74
C LEU A 186 6.79 8.32 -13.88
N LYS A 187 5.98 9.36 -13.61
CA LYS A 187 5.78 10.46 -14.56
C LYS A 187 7.10 11.16 -14.90
N SER A 188 7.96 11.42 -13.90
CA SER A 188 9.27 12.05 -14.12
C SER A 188 10.23 11.18 -14.94
N LEU A 189 10.09 9.86 -14.85
CA LEU A 189 10.83 8.88 -15.64
C LEU A 189 10.25 8.65 -17.04
N GLY A 190 9.16 9.33 -17.41
CA GLY A 190 8.45 9.09 -18.67
C GLY A 190 7.75 7.72 -18.74
N VAL A 191 7.56 7.04 -17.61
CA VAL A 191 6.96 5.71 -17.53
C VAL A 191 5.44 5.84 -17.41
N GLN A 192 4.71 5.21 -18.33
CA GLN A 192 3.25 5.10 -18.24
C GLN A 192 2.85 4.22 -17.06
N THR A 193 1.77 4.57 -16.37
CA THR A 193 1.32 3.82 -15.19
C THR A 193 -0.03 3.18 -15.43
N SER A 194 -0.14 1.89 -15.11
CA SER A 194 -1.40 1.16 -14.98
C SER A 194 -1.48 0.54 -13.59
N VAL A 195 -2.69 0.36 -13.07
CA VAL A 195 -2.89 -0.12 -11.70
C VAL A 195 -3.76 -1.37 -11.72
N ILE A 196 -3.39 -2.37 -10.91
CA ILE A 196 -4.28 -3.48 -10.58
C ILE A 196 -4.50 -3.46 -9.06
N LEU A 197 -5.76 -3.32 -8.65
CA LEU A 197 -6.16 -3.43 -7.26
C LEU A 197 -6.52 -4.90 -6.97
N SER A 198 -5.61 -5.60 -6.29
CA SER A 198 -5.80 -6.96 -5.78
C SER A 198 -6.61 -6.91 -4.49
N LEU A 199 -7.82 -7.47 -4.54
CA LEU A 199 -8.81 -7.46 -3.49
C LEU A 199 -9.09 -8.87 -2.98
N ARG A 200 -9.54 -8.95 -1.74
CA ARG A 200 -9.99 -10.19 -1.11
C ARG A 200 -11.10 -9.84 -0.12
N GLU A 201 -11.89 -10.84 0.23
CA GLU A 201 -12.83 -10.74 1.33
C GLU A 201 -12.12 -10.19 2.60
N PRO A 202 -12.58 -9.05 3.16
CA PRO A 202 -11.93 -8.35 4.26
C PRO A 202 -11.71 -9.20 5.51
N MET A 203 -12.68 -10.04 5.88
CA MET A 203 -12.58 -10.91 7.05
C MET A 203 -11.50 -11.97 6.87
N GLU A 204 -11.38 -12.59 5.70
CA GLU A 204 -10.31 -13.53 5.37
C GLU A 204 -8.93 -12.88 5.46
N VAL A 205 -8.82 -11.61 5.03
CA VAL A 205 -7.60 -10.81 5.21
C VAL A 205 -7.28 -10.62 6.69
N ALA A 206 -8.26 -10.16 7.49
CA ALA A 206 -8.09 -9.95 8.93
C ALA A 206 -7.70 -11.24 9.67
N ILE A 207 -8.32 -12.37 9.33
CA ILE A 207 -7.98 -13.70 9.88
C ILE A 207 -6.57 -14.11 9.49
N SER A 208 -6.18 -13.88 8.24
CA SER A 208 -4.82 -14.17 7.78
C SER A 208 -3.77 -13.34 8.53
N LEU A 209 -4.05 -12.06 8.77
CA LEU A 209 -3.19 -11.17 9.57
C LEU A 209 -3.13 -11.59 11.03
N ARG A 210 -4.26 -11.96 11.64
CA ARG A 210 -4.29 -12.52 13.00
C ARG A 210 -3.39 -13.75 13.11
N ARG A 211 -3.48 -14.69 12.16
CA ARG A 211 -2.68 -15.91 12.17
C ARG A 211 -1.18 -15.62 12.01
N ARG A 212 -0.81 -14.64 11.18
CA ARG A 212 0.58 -14.28 10.88
C ARG A 212 1.22 -13.43 11.98
N ASP A 213 0.52 -12.38 12.40
CA ASP A 213 1.07 -11.29 13.20
C ASP A 213 0.50 -11.22 14.62
N GLY A 214 -0.55 -11.99 14.93
CA GLY A 214 -1.23 -11.96 16.23
C GLY A 214 -2.17 -10.76 16.41
N MET A 215 -2.53 -10.07 15.33
CA MET A 215 -3.43 -8.91 15.35
C MET A 215 -4.87 -9.26 15.72
N SER A 216 -5.60 -8.31 16.31
CA SER A 216 -7.05 -8.40 16.43
C SER A 216 -7.73 -8.30 15.05
N LEU A 217 -8.98 -8.75 14.94
CA LEU A 217 -9.74 -8.59 13.68
C LEU A 217 -9.93 -7.12 13.36
N ASN A 218 -10.26 -6.31 14.37
CA ASN A 218 -10.48 -4.88 14.21
C ASN A 218 -9.24 -4.20 13.62
N GLU A 219 -8.04 -4.50 14.13
CA GLU A 219 -6.79 -3.98 13.53
C GLU A 219 -6.59 -4.46 12.09
N GLY A 220 -6.86 -5.74 11.80
CA GLY A 220 -6.78 -6.28 10.45
C GLY A 220 -7.74 -5.60 9.46
N LEU A 221 -8.99 -5.34 9.88
CA LEU A 221 -10.02 -4.67 9.10
C LEU A 221 -9.71 -3.17 8.89
N LEU A 222 -9.23 -2.48 9.93
CA LEU A 222 -8.78 -1.09 9.83
C LEU A 222 -7.60 -0.95 8.86
N LEU A 223 -6.66 -1.90 8.89
CA LEU A 223 -5.55 -1.94 7.93
C LEU A 223 -6.02 -2.23 6.52
N TRP A 224 -6.97 -3.16 6.36
CA TRP A 224 -7.58 -3.44 5.06
C TRP A 224 -8.23 -2.17 4.49
N LEU A 225 -9.09 -1.49 5.24
CA LEU A 225 -9.73 -0.23 4.85
C LEU A 225 -8.68 0.81 4.44
N ARG A 226 -7.68 1.06 5.30
CA ARG A 226 -6.66 2.06 5.02
C ARG A 226 -5.94 1.80 3.69
N HIS A 227 -5.49 0.57 3.46
CA HIS A 227 -4.71 0.26 2.26
C HIS A 227 -5.57 0.26 0.99
N THR A 228 -6.80 -0.26 1.04
CA THR A 228 -7.65 -0.33 -0.14
C THR A 228 -8.24 1.03 -0.51
N LEU A 229 -8.65 1.84 0.48
CA LEU A 229 -9.16 3.20 0.25
C LEU A 229 -8.06 4.15 -0.23
N ASP A 230 -6.86 4.12 0.37
CA ASP A 230 -5.75 4.98 -0.08
C ASP A 230 -5.33 4.63 -1.53
N ALA A 231 -5.25 3.33 -1.85
CA ALA A 231 -4.93 2.86 -3.20
C ALA A 231 -6.02 3.22 -4.22
N GLU A 232 -7.29 3.02 -3.88
CA GLU A 232 -8.40 3.36 -4.76
C GLU A 232 -8.41 4.86 -5.03
N PHE A 233 -8.48 5.68 -3.98
CA PHE A 233 -8.57 7.13 -4.10
C PHE A 233 -7.41 7.71 -4.91
N SER A 234 -6.17 7.30 -4.60
CA SER A 234 -4.97 7.85 -5.23
C SER A 234 -4.73 7.34 -6.66
N SER A 235 -5.43 6.28 -7.09
CA SER A 235 -5.30 5.71 -8.44
C SER A 235 -6.35 6.20 -9.42
N ARG A 236 -7.35 6.97 -8.96
CA ARG A 236 -8.40 7.52 -9.84
C ARG A 236 -7.79 8.34 -10.98
N GLY A 237 -8.39 8.24 -12.16
CA GLY A 237 -7.89 8.88 -13.39
C GLY A 237 -6.80 8.08 -14.14
N LEU A 238 -6.36 6.94 -13.62
CA LEU A 238 -5.48 6.01 -14.31
C LEU A 238 -6.27 4.86 -14.98
N ASN A 239 -5.61 4.11 -15.85
CA ASN A 239 -6.13 2.82 -16.30
C ASN A 239 -6.00 1.82 -15.14
N ARG A 240 -7.15 1.31 -14.66
CA ARG A 240 -7.24 0.45 -13.49
C ARG A 240 -7.98 -0.85 -13.80
N SER A 241 -7.56 -1.92 -13.14
CA SER A 241 -8.29 -3.19 -13.09
C SER A 241 -8.49 -3.59 -11.63
N PHE A 242 -9.67 -4.09 -11.27
CA PHE A 242 -9.99 -4.57 -9.92
C PHE A 242 -10.13 -6.09 -9.95
N VAL A 243 -9.29 -6.79 -9.19
CA VAL A 243 -9.17 -8.25 -9.27
C VAL A 243 -9.38 -8.85 -7.90
N TYR A 244 -10.40 -9.69 -7.77
CA TYR A 244 -10.58 -10.49 -6.56
C TYR A 244 -9.71 -11.74 -6.60
N TYR A 245 -9.04 -12.00 -5.49
CA TYR A 245 -8.18 -13.17 -5.30
C TYR A 245 -8.93 -14.49 -5.59
N ASP A 246 -10.18 -14.60 -5.14
CA ASP A 246 -11.00 -15.80 -5.42
C ASP A 246 -11.27 -15.98 -6.92
N ALA A 247 -11.47 -14.90 -7.67
CA ALA A 247 -11.64 -14.97 -9.12
C ALA A 247 -10.34 -15.39 -9.82
N LEU A 248 -9.20 -14.89 -9.33
CA LEU A 248 -7.87 -15.32 -9.82
C LEU A 248 -7.64 -16.82 -9.59
N LEU A 249 -8.00 -17.34 -8.41
CA LEU A 249 -7.86 -18.76 -8.12
C LEU A 249 -8.81 -19.64 -8.94
N ALA A 250 -10.04 -19.18 -9.16
CA ALA A 250 -11.06 -19.93 -9.90
C ALA A 250 -10.77 -20.00 -11.39
N ASP A 251 -10.43 -18.86 -12.02
CA ASP A 251 -10.13 -18.79 -13.45
C ASP A 251 -9.18 -17.63 -13.75
N TRP A 252 -7.89 -17.88 -13.53
CA TRP A 252 -6.84 -16.90 -13.81
C TRP A 252 -6.78 -16.49 -15.29
N ARG A 253 -7.20 -17.37 -16.24
CA ARG A 253 -7.17 -17.05 -17.67
C ARG A 253 -8.18 -15.96 -18.01
N SER A 254 -9.40 -16.07 -17.49
CA SER A 254 -10.41 -15.02 -17.65
C SER A 254 -9.96 -13.71 -17.00
N VAL A 255 -9.36 -13.77 -15.81
CA VAL A 255 -8.83 -12.59 -15.12
C VAL A 255 -7.71 -11.91 -15.93
N VAL A 256 -6.76 -12.66 -16.48
CA VAL A 256 -5.68 -12.12 -17.31
C VAL A 256 -6.21 -11.47 -18.58
N ARG A 257 -7.18 -12.10 -19.26
CA ARG A 257 -7.86 -11.52 -20.43
C ARG A 257 -8.55 -10.21 -20.08
N GLN A 258 -9.24 -10.16 -18.93
CA GLN A 258 -9.86 -8.94 -18.42
C GLN A 258 -8.81 -7.83 -18.19
N ILE A 259 -7.72 -8.14 -17.46
CA ILE A 259 -6.65 -7.17 -17.17
C ILE A 259 -6.03 -6.65 -18.48
N GLY A 260 -5.75 -7.54 -19.44
CA GLY A 260 -5.15 -7.16 -20.72
C GLY A 260 -6.04 -6.20 -21.52
N ALA A 261 -7.36 -6.46 -21.53
CA ALA A 261 -8.33 -5.59 -22.17
C ALA A 261 -8.46 -4.24 -21.44
N GLU A 262 -8.60 -4.23 -20.11
CA GLU A 262 -8.78 -3.02 -19.29
C GLU A 262 -7.56 -2.10 -19.29
N LEU A 263 -6.36 -2.68 -19.25
CA LEU A 263 -5.12 -1.92 -19.22
C LEU A 263 -4.55 -1.66 -20.62
N THR A 264 -5.18 -2.21 -21.67
CA THR A 264 -4.67 -2.17 -23.06
C THR A 264 -3.23 -2.70 -23.12
N ILE A 265 -3.01 -3.89 -22.56
CA ILE A 265 -1.73 -4.58 -22.51
C ILE A 265 -1.87 -5.91 -23.26
N PRO A 266 -1.13 -6.10 -24.37
CA PRO A 266 -1.10 -7.38 -25.05
C PRO A 266 -0.17 -8.32 -24.26
N PHE A 267 -0.74 -9.18 -23.41
CA PHE A 267 0.05 -10.26 -22.81
C PHE A 267 0.40 -11.26 -23.93
N SER A 268 1.60 -11.13 -24.49
CA SER A 268 2.06 -11.86 -25.69
C SER A 268 2.58 -13.27 -25.39
N ARG A 269 2.60 -13.69 -24.12
CA ARG A 269 3.33 -14.88 -23.67
C ARG A 269 2.44 -15.86 -22.89
N LEU A 270 1.65 -16.65 -23.61
CA LEU A 270 1.00 -17.85 -23.08
C LEU A 270 1.41 -19.04 -23.95
N THR A 271 2.54 -19.65 -23.62
CA THR A 271 2.89 -20.97 -24.16
C THR A 271 2.16 -22.04 -23.37
N GLU A 272 1.91 -23.22 -23.96
CA GLU A 272 1.27 -24.34 -23.26
C GLU A 272 2.02 -24.74 -21.99
N ASP A 273 3.35 -24.69 -22.01
CA ASP A 273 4.19 -24.95 -20.83
C ASP A 273 4.00 -23.89 -19.73
N ALA A 274 3.97 -22.60 -20.11
CA ALA A 274 3.71 -21.52 -19.16
C ALA A 274 2.31 -21.64 -18.55
N GLU A 275 1.32 -22.09 -19.33
CA GLU A 275 -0.03 -22.37 -18.85
C GLU A 275 -0.08 -23.51 -17.83
N LYS A 276 0.70 -24.58 -18.04
CA LYS A 276 0.79 -25.72 -17.12
C LYS A 276 1.46 -25.30 -15.81
N ASP A 277 2.59 -24.61 -15.90
CA ASP A 277 3.30 -24.09 -14.73
C ASP A 277 2.43 -23.09 -13.95
N LEU A 278 1.63 -22.28 -14.65
CA LEU A 278 0.68 -21.36 -14.03
C LEU A 278 -0.50 -22.07 -13.37
N ASN A 279 -1.05 -23.10 -13.99
CA ASN A 279 -2.09 -23.92 -13.39
C ASN A 279 -1.58 -24.58 -12.09
N GLU A 280 -0.35 -25.10 -12.09
CA GLU A 280 0.31 -25.60 -10.88
C GLU A 280 0.69 -24.47 -9.89
N PHE A 281 0.93 -23.26 -10.42
CA PHE A 281 1.16 -22.08 -9.61
C PHE A 281 -0.05 -21.72 -8.74
N VAL A 282 -1.18 -21.54 -9.41
CA VAL A 282 -2.45 -21.09 -8.84
C VAL A 282 -3.14 -22.19 -8.02
N SER A 283 -3.14 -23.46 -8.48
CA SER A 283 -3.80 -24.56 -7.76
C SER A 283 -3.18 -24.86 -6.38
N LYS A 284 -1.89 -24.58 -6.20
CA LYS A 284 -1.20 -24.75 -4.91
C LYS A 284 -1.36 -23.55 -3.97
N GLU A 285 -1.96 -22.43 -4.42
CA GLU A 285 -2.38 -21.34 -3.54
C GLU A 285 -3.64 -21.78 -2.77
N LEU A 286 -3.42 -22.62 -1.76
CA LEU A 286 -4.49 -23.15 -0.92
C LEU A 286 -5.23 -21.99 -0.22
N LYS A 287 -6.53 -21.86 -0.50
CA LYS A 287 -7.47 -21.05 0.28
C LYS A 287 -7.65 -21.71 1.66
N ASN A 288 -6.69 -21.51 2.55
CA ASN A 288 -6.63 -22.19 3.85
C ASN A 288 -7.53 -21.58 4.94
N ASN A 289 -8.34 -20.58 4.63
CA ASN A 289 -9.15 -19.86 5.62
C ASN A 289 -10.56 -19.56 5.08
N THR A 290 -11.42 -20.56 4.97
CA THR A 290 -12.89 -20.36 5.06
C THR A 290 -13.25 -20.39 6.54
N ALA A 291 -12.89 -19.34 7.26
CA ALA A 291 -13.21 -19.23 8.68
C ALA A 291 -14.37 -18.25 8.83
N THR A 292 -15.57 -18.79 9.05
CA THR A 292 -16.74 -18.04 9.50
C THR A 292 -16.46 -17.58 10.93
N LEU A 293 -16.25 -16.28 11.12
CA LEU A 293 -16.14 -15.68 12.44
C LEU A 293 -17.44 -14.97 12.78
N ASN A 294 -17.69 -14.84 14.09
CA ASN A 294 -18.86 -14.17 14.62
C ASN A 294 -18.67 -12.66 14.43
N GLU A 295 -19.41 -12.06 13.49
CA GLU A 295 -19.42 -10.62 13.21
C GLU A 295 -19.77 -9.78 14.46
N ALA A 296 -20.39 -10.41 15.46
CA ALA A 296 -20.75 -9.81 16.76
C ALA A 296 -19.58 -9.17 17.53
N ASP A 297 -18.33 -9.53 17.25
CA ASP A 297 -17.15 -8.98 17.93
C ASP A 297 -16.57 -7.70 17.26
N VAL A 298 -17.13 -7.30 16.11
CA VAL A 298 -16.67 -6.12 15.36
C VAL A 298 -17.55 -4.91 15.70
N PRO A 299 -16.96 -3.76 16.12
CA PRO A 299 -17.74 -2.55 16.37
C PRO A 299 -18.58 -2.16 15.14
N THR A 300 -19.86 -1.84 15.35
CA THR A 300 -20.82 -1.55 14.27
C THR A 300 -20.34 -0.51 13.25
N PRO A 301 -19.68 0.61 13.64
CA PRO A 301 -19.16 1.56 12.65
C PRO A 301 -18.11 0.93 11.72
N LEU A 302 -17.20 0.11 12.26
CA LEU A 302 -16.17 -0.56 11.49
C LEU A 302 -16.76 -1.60 10.54
N LEU A 303 -17.71 -2.40 11.02
CA LEU A 303 -18.39 -3.40 10.19
C LEU A 303 -19.08 -2.72 8.99
N ARG A 304 -19.81 -1.63 9.23
CA ARG A 304 -20.49 -0.86 8.19
C ARG A 304 -19.53 -0.30 7.14
N TRP A 305 -18.39 0.26 7.57
CA TRP A 305 -17.37 0.77 6.64
C TRP A 305 -16.79 -0.34 5.77
N VAL A 306 -16.50 -1.50 6.37
CA VAL A 306 -15.97 -2.67 5.68
C VAL A 306 -16.99 -3.19 4.66
N GLU A 307 -18.24 -3.38 5.05
CA GLU A 307 -19.31 -3.86 4.17
C GLU A 307 -19.57 -2.92 3.00
N LYS A 308 -19.72 -1.62 3.26
CA LYS A 308 -19.92 -0.60 2.21
C LYS A 308 -18.74 -0.59 1.23
N SER A 309 -17.52 -0.61 1.74
CA SER A 309 -16.33 -0.60 0.89
C SER A 309 -16.23 -1.87 0.07
N HIS A 310 -16.45 -3.03 0.69
CA HIS A 310 -16.41 -4.32 0.02
C HIS A 310 -17.47 -4.42 -1.09
N TYR A 311 -18.70 -3.99 -0.81
CA TYR A 311 -19.78 -3.93 -1.79
C TYR A 311 -19.42 -3.04 -2.98
N ALA A 312 -18.89 -1.83 -2.72
CA ALA A 312 -18.45 -0.93 -3.78
C ALA A 312 -17.31 -1.54 -4.63
N PHE A 313 -16.32 -2.17 -4.00
CA PHE A 313 -15.24 -2.86 -4.70
C PHE A 313 -15.72 -4.04 -5.54
N GLN A 314 -16.70 -4.82 -5.06
CA GLN A 314 -17.32 -5.88 -5.86
C GLN A 314 -18.02 -5.32 -7.09
N GLY A 315 -18.77 -4.22 -6.93
CA GLY A 315 -19.43 -3.52 -8.03
C GLY A 315 -18.46 -3.02 -9.09
N LEU A 316 -17.34 -2.42 -8.66
CA LEU A 316 -16.25 -1.97 -9.55
C LEU A 316 -15.58 -3.14 -10.28
N ALA A 317 -15.27 -4.23 -9.57
CA ALA A 317 -14.61 -5.40 -10.17
C ALA A 317 -15.49 -6.14 -11.19
N ARG A 318 -16.79 -6.25 -10.90
CA ARG A 318 -17.76 -6.91 -11.78
C ARG A 318 -18.29 -5.99 -12.88
N LYS A 319 -18.04 -4.69 -12.78
CA LYS A 319 -18.63 -3.64 -13.63
C LYS A 319 -20.16 -3.69 -13.64
N THR A 320 -20.76 -3.97 -12.49
CA THR A 320 -22.21 -4.08 -12.32
C THR A 320 -22.71 -2.92 -11.47
N GLY A 321 -23.60 -2.10 -12.00
CA GLY A 321 -24.13 -0.91 -11.30
C GLY A 321 -23.44 0.38 -11.74
N SER A 322 -23.63 1.46 -10.98
CA SER A 322 -23.07 2.77 -11.31
C SER A 322 -21.71 2.96 -10.62
N GLU A 323 -20.65 3.12 -11.42
CA GLU A 323 -19.31 3.46 -10.94
C GLU A 323 -19.34 4.72 -10.05
N GLU A 324 -20.09 5.74 -10.44
CA GLU A 324 -20.23 6.98 -9.67
C GLU A 324 -20.76 6.73 -8.25
N ILE A 325 -21.75 5.85 -8.10
CA ILE A 325 -22.31 5.49 -6.79
C ILE A 325 -21.26 4.76 -5.93
N PHE A 326 -20.49 3.85 -6.54
CA PHE A 326 -19.44 3.12 -5.82
C PHE A 326 -18.31 4.05 -5.38
N LEU A 327 -17.84 4.95 -6.24
CA LEU A 327 -16.79 5.92 -5.90
C LEU A 327 -17.25 6.87 -4.79
N ARG A 328 -18.49 7.38 -4.88
CA ARG A 328 -19.07 8.20 -3.81
C ARG A 328 -19.18 7.44 -2.49
N THR A 329 -19.58 6.17 -2.53
CA THR A 329 -19.67 5.32 -1.32
C THR A 329 -18.29 5.17 -0.67
N LEU A 330 -17.24 4.96 -1.47
CA LEU A 330 -15.87 4.85 -0.98
C LEU A 330 -15.37 6.18 -0.40
N ASP A 331 -15.73 7.31 -1.00
CA ASP A 331 -15.40 8.65 -0.46
C ASP A 331 -16.06 8.91 0.88
N GLU A 332 -17.35 8.57 1.02
CA GLU A 332 -18.08 8.68 2.28
C GLU A 332 -17.40 7.86 3.38
N VAL A 333 -17.11 6.58 3.12
CA VAL A 333 -16.41 5.71 4.08
C VAL A 333 -15.02 6.25 4.42
N ARG A 334 -14.24 6.67 3.41
CA ARG A 334 -12.89 7.22 3.61
C ARG A 334 -12.93 8.47 4.50
N ASN A 335 -13.88 9.37 4.28
CA ASN A 335 -14.03 10.59 5.07
C ASN A 335 -14.42 10.28 6.52
N GLU A 336 -15.40 9.40 6.76
CA GLU A 336 -15.80 8.97 8.10
C GLU A 336 -14.63 8.28 8.83
N PHE A 337 -13.90 7.41 8.14
CA PHE A 337 -12.75 6.71 8.69
C PHE A 337 -11.58 7.65 9.01
N ASP A 338 -11.29 8.62 8.15
CA ASP A 338 -10.26 9.64 8.40
C ASP A 338 -10.61 10.51 9.62
N GLN A 339 -11.89 10.89 9.80
CA GLN A 339 -12.35 11.59 10.99
C GLN A 339 -12.15 10.77 12.27
N TYR A 340 -12.50 9.48 12.23
CA TYR A 340 -12.24 8.56 13.33
C TYR A 340 -10.73 8.47 13.63
N CYS A 341 -9.89 8.36 12.62
CA CYS A 341 -8.43 8.36 12.80
C CYS A 341 -7.94 9.63 13.50
N ARG A 342 -8.43 10.81 13.16
CA ARG A 342 -8.01 12.07 13.81
C ARG A 342 -8.32 12.07 15.31
N ILE A 343 -9.50 11.58 15.69
CA ILE A 343 -9.94 11.53 17.10
C ILE A 343 -9.14 10.49 17.91
N PHE A 344 -8.84 9.32 17.33
CA PHE A 344 -8.27 8.19 18.08
C PHE A 344 -6.76 7.97 17.85
N SER A 345 -6.16 8.56 16.81
CA SER A 345 -4.72 8.40 16.51
C SER A 345 -3.82 9.18 17.46
N GLU A 346 -4.22 10.33 17.99
CA GLU A 346 -3.43 11.05 19.01
C GLU A 346 -3.29 10.23 20.29
N THR A 347 -4.38 9.60 20.74
CA THR A 347 -4.41 8.72 21.91
C THR A 347 -3.59 7.45 21.67
N SER A 348 -3.68 6.89 20.47
CA SER A 348 -2.95 5.68 20.07
C SER A 348 -1.45 5.93 19.89
N LYS A 349 -1.05 7.07 19.28
CA LYS A 349 0.35 7.51 19.16
C LYS A 349 0.97 7.77 20.53
N ARG A 350 0.26 8.44 21.46
CA ARG A 350 0.74 8.62 22.85
C ARG A 350 0.95 7.29 23.59
N ARG A 351 0.06 6.31 23.38
CA ARG A 351 0.18 4.96 23.96
C ARG A 351 1.33 4.14 23.32
N ARG A 352 1.55 4.29 22.01
CA ARG A 352 2.65 3.60 21.29
C ARG A 352 4.03 4.21 21.60
N LEU A 353 4.11 5.54 21.69
CA LEU A 353 5.32 6.28 22.08
C LEU A 353 5.70 6.06 23.55
N SER A 354 4.74 5.90 24.46
CA SER A 354 5.04 5.53 25.86
C SER A 354 5.55 4.09 26.00
N ILE A 355 5.08 3.17 25.14
CA ILE A 355 5.61 1.80 25.06
C ILE A 355 7.01 1.77 24.40
N GLN A 356 7.28 2.60 23.40
CA GLN A 356 8.59 2.69 22.72
C GLN A 356 9.66 3.45 23.51
N LYS A 357 9.29 4.48 24.29
CA LYS A 357 10.24 5.24 25.13
C LYS A 357 10.83 4.40 26.26
N ASN A 358 10.13 3.35 26.71
CA ASN A 358 10.58 2.47 27.79
C ASN A 358 11.52 1.34 27.31
N ASP A 359 12.52 1.67 26.48
CA ASP A 359 13.60 0.79 25.98
C ASP A 359 13.30 0.07 24.62
N PRO A 360 13.73 0.66 23.48
CA PRO A 360 13.46 0.12 22.15
C PRO A 360 14.13 -1.23 21.86
N GLU A 361 15.29 -1.54 22.48
CA GLU A 361 15.94 -2.84 22.34
C GLU A 361 15.14 -3.93 23.06
N LYS A 362 14.58 -3.64 24.25
CA LYS A 362 13.69 -4.58 24.97
C LYS A 362 12.38 -4.83 24.23
N SER A 363 11.85 -3.85 23.51
CA SER A 363 10.61 -4.00 22.74
C SER A 363 10.79 -4.91 21.52
N TYR A 364 11.89 -4.75 20.78
CA TYR A 364 12.19 -5.62 19.64
C TYR A 364 12.63 -7.02 20.09
N LEU A 365 13.54 -7.11 21.06
CA LEU A 365 14.03 -8.38 21.59
C LEU A 365 12.93 -9.14 22.34
N GLY A 366 12.09 -8.44 23.10
CA GLY A 366 10.92 -9.00 23.79
C GLY A 366 9.91 -9.61 22.81
N ARG A 367 9.59 -8.89 21.71
CA ARG A 367 8.72 -9.43 20.64
C ARG A 367 9.35 -10.62 19.91
N LYS A 368 10.67 -10.61 19.68
CA LYS A 368 11.38 -11.74 19.06
C LYS A 368 11.42 -12.97 19.97
N ILE A 369 11.69 -12.78 21.26
CA ILE A 369 11.68 -13.83 22.28
C ILE A 369 10.27 -14.40 22.45
N GLU A 370 9.25 -13.56 22.51
CA GLU A 370 7.86 -14.01 22.65
C GLU A 370 7.42 -14.87 21.44
N ARG A 371 7.81 -14.50 20.22
CA ARG A 371 7.55 -15.31 19.01
C ARG A 371 8.28 -16.65 19.04
N SER A 372 9.57 -16.66 19.37
CA SER A 372 10.34 -17.91 19.46
C SER A 372 9.81 -18.83 20.56
N LEU A 373 9.37 -18.27 21.69
CA LEU A 373 8.80 -19.04 22.80
C LEU A 373 7.38 -19.55 22.52
N LYS A 374 6.52 -18.78 21.83
CA LYS A 374 5.22 -19.28 21.33
C LYS A 374 5.42 -20.43 20.33
N GLY A 375 6.45 -20.37 19.49
CA GLY A 375 6.86 -21.47 18.61
C GLY A 375 7.25 -22.73 19.39
N LEU A 376 8.16 -22.61 20.36
CA LEU A 376 8.60 -23.71 21.24
C LEU A 376 7.45 -24.30 22.07
N MET A 377 6.53 -23.46 22.54
CA MET A 377 5.37 -23.91 23.30
C MET A 377 4.36 -24.65 22.41
N GLY A 378 4.17 -24.19 21.17
CA GLY A 378 3.39 -24.90 20.16
C GLY A 378 3.97 -26.27 19.81
N GLU A 379 5.29 -26.38 19.69
CA GLU A 379 5.98 -27.66 19.45
C GLU A 379 5.86 -28.62 20.63
N LYS A 380 6.04 -28.13 21.87
CA LYS A 380 5.87 -28.94 23.09
C LYS A 380 4.42 -29.39 23.30
N LEU A 381 3.44 -28.52 23.04
CA LEU A 381 2.01 -28.88 23.09
C LEU A 381 1.66 -29.92 22.01
N ASN A 382 2.22 -29.81 20.80
CA ASN A 382 2.03 -30.78 19.73
C ASN A 382 2.75 -32.11 20.01
N HIS A 383 3.88 -32.09 20.71
CA HIS A 383 4.55 -33.31 21.19
C HIS A 383 3.73 -33.98 22.31
N ALA A 384 3.29 -33.22 23.31
CA ALA A 384 2.44 -33.74 24.39
C ALA A 384 1.12 -34.32 23.86
N ARG A 385 0.49 -33.68 22.85
CA ARG A 385 -0.73 -34.19 22.19
C ARG A 385 -0.52 -35.52 21.49
N ARG A 386 0.68 -35.74 20.93
CA ARG A 386 1.04 -36.99 20.26
C ARG A 386 1.35 -38.12 21.23
N VAL A 387 1.86 -37.82 22.42
CA VAL A 387 2.40 -38.84 23.34
C VAL A 387 1.42 -39.18 24.49
N TRP A 388 0.61 -38.23 25.00
CA TRP A 388 -0.12 -38.39 26.29
C TRP A 388 -1.66 -38.42 26.20
N GLY A 389 -2.25 -38.25 25.01
CA GLY A 389 -3.72 -38.25 24.80
C GLY A 389 -4.46 -37.02 25.37
N ILE A 390 -5.64 -36.71 24.81
CA ILE A 390 -6.38 -35.44 25.03
C ILE A 390 -6.78 -35.21 26.50
N LYS A 391 -7.16 -36.26 27.24
CA LYS A 391 -7.64 -36.11 28.64
C LYS A 391 -6.54 -35.68 29.62
N THR A 392 -5.29 -36.09 29.40
CA THR A 392 -4.15 -35.72 30.26
C THR A 392 -3.70 -34.27 30.02
N LEU A 393 -3.89 -33.76 28.80
CA LEU A 393 -3.53 -32.38 28.44
C LEU A 393 -4.36 -31.31 29.12
N LEU A 394 -5.66 -31.55 29.36
CA LEU A 394 -6.54 -30.59 30.04
C LEU A 394 -6.10 -30.30 31.48
N VAL A 395 -5.43 -31.26 32.12
CA VAL A 395 -4.90 -31.13 33.49
C VAL A 395 -3.54 -30.43 33.50
N CYS A 396 -2.68 -30.71 32.51
CA CYS A 396 -1.32 -30.17 32.45
C CYS A 396 -1.21 -28.79 31.79
N GLU A 397 -2.17 -28.40 30.93
CA GLU A 397 -2.12 -27.12 30.19
C GLU A 397 -2.04 -25.87 31.10
N PRO A 398 -2.80 -25.77 32.21
CA PRO A 398 -2.67 -24.65 33.15
C PRO A 398 -1.31 -24.65 33.86
N ILE A 399 -0.78 -25.83 34.20
CA ILE A 399 0.51 -26.01 34.88
C ILE A 399 1.65 -25.59 33.96
N LEU A 400 1.62 -26.02 32.70
CA LEU A 400 2.59 -25.64 31.67
C LEU A 400 2.54 -24.13 31.38
N LYS A 401 1.35 -23.53 31.32
CA LYS A 401 1.21 -22.06 31.19
C LYS A 401 1.78 -21.31 32.39
N LYS A 402 1.61 -21.83 33.60
CA LYS A 402 2.13 -21.24 34.84
C LYS A 402 3.67 -21.37 34.94
N GLU A 403 4.23 -22.55 34.68
CA GLU A 403 5.68 -22.75 34.60
C GLU A 403 6.33 -21.91 33.50
N TYR A 404 5.64 -21.72 32.38
CA TYR A 404 6.07 -20.86 31.28
C TYR A 404 6.11 -19.39 31.70
N ALA A 405 5.07 -18.90 32.39
CA ALA A 405 5.03 -17.55 32.92
C ALA A 405 6.13 -17.30 33.96
N GLU A 406 6.40 -18.27 34.83
CA GLU A 406 7.48 -18.19 35.82
C GLU A 406 8.87 -18.24 35.18
N ASN A 407 9.10 -19.09 34.18
CA ASN A 407 10.36 -19.13 33.44
C ASN A 407 10.62 -17.85 32.65
N LEU A 408 9.56 -17.26 32.07
CA LEU A 408 9.64 -15.96 31.40
C LEU A 408 10.04 -14.87 32.38
N ARG A 409 9.41 -14.84 33.57
CA ARG A 409 9.74 -13.90 34.65
C ARG A 409 11.20 -14.05 35.10
N ARG A 410 11.65 -15.27 35.41
CA ARG A 410 13.04 -15.56 35.82
C ARG A 410 14.09 -15.26 34.74
N ARG A 411 13.72 -15.27 33.45
CA ARG A 411 14.61 -14.88 32.35
C ARG A 411 14.67 -13.37 32.16
N LEU A 412 13.53 -12.69 32.28
CA LEU A 412 13.47 -11.23 32.29
C LEU A 412 14.26 -10.67 33.47
N ASP A 413 14.11 -11.24 34.66
CA ASP A 413 14.87 -10.85 35.86
C ASP A 413 16.38 -11.08 35.67
N ARG A 414 16.80 -12.19 35.04
CA ARG A 414 18.23 -12.46 34.74
C ARG A 414 18.82 -11.51 33.68
N ILE A 415 18.02 -11.05 32.73
CA ILE A 415 18.42 -10.04 31.74
C ILE A 415 18.52 -8.66 32.41
N GLU A 416 17.60 -8.33 33.32
CA GLU A 416 17.65 -7.10 34.12
C GLU A 416 18.89 -7.05 35.02
N ILE A 417 19.25 -8.18 35.65
CA ILE A 417 20.48 -8.31 36.46
C ILE A 417 21.73 -8.13 35.59
N ARG A 418 21.81 -8.74 34.39
CA ARG A 418 22.97 -8.58 33.51
C ARG A 418 23.15 -7.16 32.96
N HIS A 419 22.08 -6.39 32.81
CA HIS A 419 22.15 -4.98 32.41
C HIS A 419 22.58 -4.05 33.54
N ARG A 420 22.25 -4.36 34.81
CA ARG A 420 22.73 -3.58 35.97
C ARG A 420 24.23 -3.76 36.27
N PHE A 421 24.88 -4.82 35.79
CA PHE A 421 26.32 -5.07 35.97
C PHE A 421 27.19 -4.59 34.80
N LYS A 422 26.61 -3.90 33.80
CA LYS A 422 27.32 -3.33 32.63
C LYS A 422 27.19 -1.81 32.50
N LEU A 423 26.63 -1.14 33.50
CA LEU A 423 26.71 0.30 33.75
C LEU A 423 27.54 0.48 35.03
#